data_AF-A0A1Z9FCE8-F1
#
_entry.id   AF-A0A1Z9FCE8-F1
#
_cell.length_a   1.000
_cell.length_b   1.000
_cell.length_c   1.000
_cell.angle_alpha   90.00
_cell.angle_beta   90.00
_cell.angle_gamma   90.00
#
_symmetry.space_group_name_H-M   'P 1'
#
loop_
_entity.id
_entity.type
_entity.pdbx_description
1 polymer ?
#
loop_
_entity_poly.entity_id
_entity_poly.type
_entity_poly.pdbx_seq_one_letter_code
_entity_poly.pdbx_strand_id
1 'polypeptide(L)'
;MDLKEAFNLLQEEMGAHGLIDLGWIGKMDSAKTRFGLCNMSSREISLSGPLTILNADDEVRDTILHEIAHALAWELYKENCGHDERWKAICRRIGARPDRAYDEDVLQPDFPWALYHVETGEIFATYQRKPSSDPSQMWWRGRKEETYGKLSYGLNPEVYPLGRVVKFDRNLVREFQIEVQDAVRKIATKWGIQTGKSKGRFDEENFDLKFSFTPGEVDEREPQEKEFEKYAGLFDLSRSDYRRSFLSDGDIYFLVALKPRNRKYPVIGENQNGTRYKFPRNVLATLS
;
A
#
# COMPACT_ATOMS: atom_id res chain seq x y z
N MET A 1 -14.63 -28.60 9.69
CA MET A 1 -15.31 -28.01 10.84
C MET A 1 -15.50 -26.53 10.55
N ASP A 2 -16.69 -25.98 10.76
CA ASP A 2 -16.89 -24.54 10.60
C ASP A 2 -16.35 -23.73 11.79
N LEU A 3 -16.30 -22.39 11.66
CA LEU A 3 -15.76 -21.52 12.72
C LEU A 3 -16.56 -21.58 14.03
N LYS A 4 -17.87 -21.79 13.94
CA LYS A 4 -18.75 -21.83 15.10
C LYS A 4 -18.57 -23.15 15.84
N GLU A 5 -18.51 -24.25 15.10
CA GLU A 5 -18.21 -25.58 15.63
C GLU A 5 -16.85 -25.61 16.33
N ALA A 6 -15.80 -25.06 15.69
CA ALA A 6 -14.46 -25.00 16.26
C ALA A 6 -14.40 -24.13 17.52
N PHE A 7 -15.08 -22.98 17.51
CA PHE A 7 -15.14 -22.12 18.69
C PHE A 7 -15.91 -22.79 19.85
N ASN A 8 -17.00 -23.48 19.56
CA ASN A 8 -17.75 -24.23 20.56
C ASN A 8 -16.90 -25.37 21.15
N LEU A 9 -16.18 -26.12 20.30
CA LEU A 9 -15.29 -27.18 20.75
C LEU A 9 -14.17 -26.63 21.65
N LEU A 10 -13.55 -25.50 21.26
CA LEU A 10 -12.56 -24.82 22.11
C LEU A 10 -13.14 -24.49 23.49
N GLN A 11 -14.34 -23.90 23.55
CA GLN A 11 -14.98 -23.52 24.81
C GLN A 11 -15.36 -24.75 25.65
N GLU A 12 -15.84 -25.82 25.01
CA GLU A 12 -16.17 -27.08 25.68
C GLU A 12 -14.94 -27.72 26.31
N GLU A 13 -13.85 -27.86 25.55
CA GLU A 13 -12.59 -28.45 26.04
C GLU A 13 -11.96 -27.58 27.14
N MET A 14 -11.97 -26.25 26.98
CA MET A 14 -11.51 -25.34 28.03
C MET A 14 -12.32 -25.50 29.32
N GLY A 15 -13.64 -25.64 29.21
CA GLY A 15 -14.53 -25.89 30.35
C GLY A 15 -14.26 -27.25 31.00
N ALA A 16 -14.14 -28.31 30.21
CA ALA A 16 -13.85 -29.66 30.67
C ALA A 16 -12.52 -29.76 31.43
N HIS A 17 -11.56 -28.91 31.08
CA HIS A 17 -10.25 -28.82 31.72
C HIS A 17 -10.16 -27.74 32.82
N GLY A 18 -11.27 -27.10 33.20
CA GLY A 18 -11.34 -26.12 34.28
C GLY A 18 -10.64 -24.78 33.98
N LEU A 19 -10.24 -24.54 32.73
CA LEU A 19 -9.54 -23.30 32.34
C LEU A 19 -10.48 -22.08 32.42
N ILE A 20 -11.77 -22.26 32.11
CA ILE A 20 -12.77 -21.18 32.21
C ILE A 20 -12.89 -20.69 33.66
N ASP A 21 -12.95 -21.61 34.63
CA ASP A 21 -13.03 -21.27 36.05
C ASP A 21 -11.77 -20.55 36.55
N LEU A 22 -10.62 -20.82 35.91
CA LEU A 22 -9.34 -20.14 36.14
C LEU A 22 -9.20 -18.81 35.38
N GLY A 23 -10.27 -18.35 34.74
CA GLY A 23 -10.34 -17.06 34.05
C GLY A 23 -9.72 -17.05 32.66
N TRP A 24 -9.53 -18.21 32.03
CA TRP A 24 -9.07 -18.28 30.64
C TRP A 24 -10.20 -18.01 29.65
N ILE A 25 -9.86 -17.40 28.52
CA ILE A 25 -10.80 -17.01 27.47
C ILE A 25 -10.38 -17.61 26.13
N GLY A 26 -11.32 -18.26 25.44
CA GLY A 26 -11.15 -18.71 24.05
C GLY A 26 -11.55 -17.63 23.06
N LYS A 27 -10.86 -17.54 21.91
CA LYS A 27 -11.25 -16.66 20.79
C LYS A 27 -10.83 -17.19 19.42
N MET A 28 -11.49 -16.69 18.38
CA MET A 28 -11.03 -16.85 17.00
C MET A 28 -10.20 -15.63 16.58
N ASP A 29 -9.13 -15.86 15.82
CA ASP A 29 -8.33 -14.79 15.22
C ASP A 29 -8.15 -14.96 13.70
N SER A 30 -7.44 -14.02 13.08
CA SER A 30 -7.20 -13.96 11.63
C SER A 30 -5.75 -14.27 11.24
N ALA A 31 -4.98 -14.92 12.12
CA ALA A 31 -3.63 -15.34 11.79
C ALA A 31 -3.64 -16.31 10.61
N LYS A 32 -2.61 -16.27 9.76
CA LYS A 32 -2.51 -17.10 8.55
C LYS A 32 -1.29 -18.02 8.53
N THR A 33 -0.43 -17.93 9.53
CA THR A 33 0.84 -18.66 9.64
C THR A 33 0.95 -19.49 10.92
N ARG A 34 0.06 -19.28 11.89
CA ARG A 34 -0.02 -20.04 13.14
C ARG A 34 -1.44 -20.54 13.31
N PHE A 35 -1.59 -21.82 13.66
CA PHE A 35 -2.90 -22.43 13.81
C PHE A 35 -3.51 -22.07 15.16
N GLY A 36 -2.78 -22.28 16.25
CA GLY A 36 -3.15 -21.90 17.61
C GLY A 36 -2.21 -20.85 18.21
N LEU A 37 -2.63 -20.30 19.35
CA LEU A 37 -1.77 -19.55 20.27
C LEU A 37 -2.36 -19.55 21.67
N CYS A 38 -1.55 -20.00 22.63
CA CYS A 38 -1.75 -19.80 24.06
C CYS A 38 -0.97 -18.58 24.57
N ASN A 39 -1.68 -17.58 25.07
CA ASN A 39 -1.12 -16.39 25.68
C ASN A 39 -1.34 -16.43 27.20
N MET A 40 -0.30 -16.87 27.92
CA MET A 40 -0.33 -17.06 29.37
C MET A 40 -0.51 -15.75 30.15
N SER A 41 -0.02 -14.61 29.64
CA SER A 41 -0.08 -13.34 30.37
C SER A 41 -1.49 -12.75 30.41
N SER A 42 -2.25 -12.95 29.34
CA SER A 42 -3.65 -12.53 29.22
C SER A 42 -4.65 -13.65 29.50
N ARG A 43 -4.17 -14.89 29.72
CA ARG A 43 -5.00 -16.10 29.87
C ARG A 43 -5.91 -16.30 28.67
N GLU A 44 -5.36 -16.15 27.47
CA GLU A 44 -6.13 -16.29 26.23
C GLU A 44 -5.64 -17.50 25.43
N ILE A 45 -6.58 -18.27 24.88
CA ILE A 45 -6.32 -19.27 23.83
C ILE A 45 -7.00 -18.77 22.57
N SER A 46 -6.26 -18.74 21.46
CA SER A 46 -6.80 -18.31 20.16
C SER A 46 -6.54 -19.33 19.07
N LEU A 47 -7.53 -19.49 18.20
CA LEU A 47 -7.48 -20.36 17.02
C LEU A 47 -7.61 -19.52 15.75
N SER A 48 -6.78 -19.78 14.75
CA SER A 48 -6.84 -19.13 13.44
C SER A 48 -8.09 -19.56 12.70
N GLY A 49 -8.99 -18.62 12.42
CA GLY A 49 -10.15 -18.86 11.57
C GLY A 49 -9.77 -19.31 10.14
N PRO A 50 -8.83 -18.63 9.45
CA PRO A 50 -8.38 -19.06 8.13
C PRO A 50 -7.86 -20.50 8.10
N LEU A 51 -7.04 -20.92 9.08
CA LEU A 51 -6.50 -22.28 9.10
C LEU A 51 -7.58 -23.29 9.51
N THR A 52 -8.50 -22.93 10.41
CA THR A 52 -9.61 -23.79 10.82
C THR A 52 -10.49 -24.22 9.65
N ILE A 53 -10.80 -23.29 8.74
CA ILE A 53 -11.66 -23.58 7.58
C ILE A 53 -10.96 -24.50 6.58
N LEU A 54 -9.62 -24.42 6.49
CA LEU A 54 -8.84 -25.13 5.48
C LEU A 54 -8.48 -26.55 5.90
N ASN A 55 -8.42 -26.82 7.20
CA ASN A 55 -7.88 -28.07 7.73
C ASN A 55 -8.97 -29.04 8.18
N ALA A 56 -8.62 -30.31 8.23
CA ALA A 56 -9.49 -31.37 8.69
C ALA A 56 -9.82 -31.24 10.19
N ASP A 57 -10.97 -31.78 10.59
CA ASP A 57 -11.52 -31.62 11.94
C ASP A 57 -10.62 -32.17 13.05
N ASP A 58 -9.86 -33.23 12.74
CA ASP A 58 -8.86 -33.83 13.62
C ASP A 58 -7.66 -32.90 13.85
N GLU A 59 -7.17 -32.23 12.81
CA GLU A 59 -6.11 -31.22 12.92
C GLU A 59 -6.56 -30.00 13.73
N VAL A 60 -7.81 -29.55 13.53
CA VAL A 60 -8.41 -28.47 14.33
C VAL A 60 -8.50 -28.87 15.80
N ARG A 61 -8.98 -30.09 16.08
CA ARG A 61 -9.11 -30.60 17.46
C ARG A 61 -7.76 -30.74 18.14
N ASP A 62 -6.78 -31.34 17.46
CA ASP A 62 -5.44 -31.51 18.01
C ASP A 62 -4.79 -30.15 18.32
N THR A 63 -5.00 -29.14 17.46
CA THR A 63 -4.54 -27.77 17.71
C THR A 63 -5.19 -27.17 18.95
N ILE A 64 -6.51 -27.34 19.14
CA ILE A 64 -7.20 -26.87 20.35
C ILE A 64 -6.59 -27.51 21.61
N LEU A 65 -6.42 -28.83 21.60
CA LEU A 65 -5.85 -29.56 22.73
C LEU A 65 -4.37 -29.19 22.95
N HIS A 66 -3.61 -28.92 21.90
CA HIS A 66 -2.22 -28.44 21.98
C HIS A 66 -2.13 -27.13 22.78
N GLU A 67 -2.96 -26.15 22.45
CA GLU A 67 -2.96 -24.85 23.15
C GLU A 67 -3.50 -24.97 24.58
N ILE A 68 -4.49 -25.83 24.81
CA ILE A 68 -4.99 -26.16 26.15
C ILE A 68 -3.89 -26.83 26.99
N ALA A 69 -3.07 -27.71 26.41
CA ALA A 69 -1.94 -28.33 27.11
C ALA A 69 -0.93 -27.28 27.59
N HIS A 70 -0.65 -26.24 26.79
CA HIS A 70 0.18 -25.11 27.22
C HIS A 70 -0.43 -24.35 28.40
N ALA A 71 -1.73 -24.05 28.32
CA ALA A 71 -2.44 -23.36 29.40
C ALA A 71 -2.43 -24.18 30.70
N LEU A 72 -2.68 -25.50 30.61
CA LEU A 72 -2.64 -26.40 31.76
C LEU A 72 -1.23 -26.55 32.34
N ALA A 73 -0.20 -26.62 31.50
CA ALA A 73 1.19 -26.66 31.96
C ALA A 73 1.52 -25.37 32.74
N TRP A 74 1.13 -24.22 32.20
CA TRP A 74 1.28 -22.94 32.90
C TRP A 74 0.55 -22.94 34.25
N GLU A 75 -0.71 -23.39 34.29
CA GLU A 75 -1.47 -23.39 35.53
C GLU A 75 -0.93 -24.36 36.59
N LEU A 76 -0.37 -25.50 36.16
CA LEU A 76 0.17 -26.51 37.05
C LEU A 76 1.54 -26.13 37.62
N TYR A 77 2.43 -25.62 36.76
CA TYR A 77 3.83 -25.39 37.13
C TYR A 77 4.12 -23.91 37.46
N LYS A 78 3.27 -22.98 37.02
CA LYS A 78 3.48 -21.52 37.14
C LYS A 78 4.80 -21.05 36.50
N GLU A 79 5.22 -21.76 35.46
CA GLU A 79 6.46 -21.57 34.72
C GLU A 79 6.20 -21.76 33.22
N ASN A 80 7.00 -21.10 32.38
CA ASN A 80 6.93 -21.35 30.93
C ASN A 80 7.48 -22.75 30.64
N CYS A 81 6.56 -23.68 30.40
CA CYS A 81 6.85 -25.00 29.89
C CYS A 81 6.67 -24.93 28.37
N GLY A 82 7.78 -24.84 27.62
CA GLY A 82 7.72 -25.05 26.18
C GLY A 82 7.31 -26.48 25.84
N HIS A 83 7.67 -26.99 24.67
CA HIS A 83 7.41 -28.40 24.29
C HIS A 83 8.32 -29.41 25.02
N ASP A 84 8.48 -29.26 26.34
CA ASP A 84 9.27 -30.11 27.24
C ASP A 84 8.47 -31.37 27.67
N GLU A 85 9.09 -32.28 28.43
CA GLU A 85 8.43 -33.51 28.87
C GLU A 85 7.22 -33.29 29.79
N ARG A 86 7.16 -32.17 30.51
CA ARG A 86 6.01 -31.83 31.35
C ARG A 86 4.81 -31.51 30.48
N TRP A 87 5.01 -30.67 29.46
CA TRP A 87 3.98 -30.37 28.47
C TRP A 87 3.54 -31.62 27.70
N LYS A 88 4.49 -32.44 27.21
CA LYS A 88 4.16 -33.68 26.50
C LYS A 88 3.36 -34.67 27.35
N ALA A 89 3.64 -34.74 28.65
CA ALA A 89 2.86 -35.57 29.56
C ALA A 89 1.40 -35.08 29.64
N ILE A 90 1.17 -33.77 29.65
CA ILE A 90 -0.17 -33.19 29.60
C ILE A 90 -0.84 -33.48 28.26
N CYS A 91 -0.15 -33.31 27.12
CA CYS A 91 -0.70 -33.63 25.80
C CYS A 91 -1.24 -35.06 25.74
N ARG A 92 -0.42 -36.04 26.10
CA ARG A 92 -0.82 -37.45 26.12
C ARG A 92 -2.01 -37.70 27.03
N ARG A 93 -2.11 -36.99 28.16
CA ARG A 93 -3.20 -37.11 29.12
C ARG A 93 -4.53 -36.60 28.56
N ILE A 94 -4.50 -35.51 27.81
CA ILE A 94 -5.73 -34.87 27.26
C ILE A 94 -6.04 -35.30 25.83
N GLY A 95 -5.20 -36.17 25.23
CA GLY A 95 -5.42 -36.71 23.88
C GLY A 95 -4.82 -35.86 22.75
N ALA A 96 -3.97 -34.87 23.04
CA ALA A 96 -3.18 -34.16 22.04
C ALA A 96 -1.94 -34.95 21.62
N ARG A 97 -1.49 -34.74 20.38
CA ARG A 97 -0.18 -35.20 19.91
C ARG A 97 0.94 -34.41 20.61
N PRO A 98 1.95 -35.09 21.20
CA PRO A 98 3.04 -34.45 21.93
C PRO A 98 4.14 -33.91 21.00
N ASP A 99 3.74 -33.35 19.86
CA ASP A 99 4.63 -32.84 18.82
C ASP A 99 4.68 -31.32 18.84
N ARG A 100 5.88 -30.76 18.57
CA ARG A 100 6.12 -29.31 18.61
C ARG A 100 5.48 -28.54 17.47
N ALA A 101 5.26 -29.23 16.35
CA ALA A 101 4.72 -28.68 15.12
C ALA A 101 3.56 -29.59 14.70
N TYR A 102 2.51 -28.96 14.19
CA TYR A 102 1.51 -29.67 13.41
C TYR A 102 2.16 -30.26 12.15
N ASP A 103 1.53 -31.27 11.55
CA ASP A 103 2.09 -32.04 10.44
C ASP A 103 2.39 -31.14 9.20
N GLU A 104 3.30 -31.59 8.33
CA GLU A 104 3.53 -30.95 7.02
C GLU A 104 2.24 -30.91 6.18
N ASP A 105 1.26 -31.77 6.50
CA ASP A 105 -0.04 -31.88 5.87
C ASP A 105 -1.04 -30.77 6.27
N VAL A 106 -0.73 -29.90 7.23
CA VAL A 106 -1.58 -28.75 7.55
C VAL A 106 -1.60 -27.77 6.39
N LEU A 107 -2.78 -27.61 5.80
CA LEU A 107 -3.04 -26.68 4.71
C LEU A 107 -2.96 -25.25 5.24
N GLN A 108 -2.02 -24.49 4.68
CA GLN A 108 -1.92 -23.05 4.90
C GLN A 108 -2.63 -22.31 3.77
N PRO A 109 -3.30 -21.17 4.05
CA PRO A 109 -3.85 -20.33 3.00
C PRO A 109 -2.72 -19.77 2.13
N ASP A 110 -2.92 -19.76 0.83
CA ASP A 110 -1.99 -19.09 -0.07
C ASP A 110 -1.83 -17.61 0.29
N PHE A 111 -0.58 -17.17 0.28
CA PHE A 111 -0.26 -15.79 0.55
C PHE A 111 -0.31 -14.93 -0.71
N PRO A 112 -0.65 -13.63 -0.57
CA PRO A 112 -0.90 -12.77 -1.71
C PRO A 112 0.33 -12.50 -2.59
N TRP A 113 1.54 -12.71 -2.09
CA TRP A 113 2.77 -12.49 -2.86
C TRP A 113 3.45 -13.81 -3.15
N ALA A 114 4.00 -13.95 -4.35
CA ALA A 114 4.78 -15.10 -4.77
C ALA A 114 6.15 -14.67 -5.30
N LEU A 115 7.16 -15.49 -5.04
CA LEU A 115 8.41 -15.53 -5.79
C LEU A 115 8.22 -16.52 -6.93
N TYR A 116 8.31 -16.06 -8.16
CA TYR A 116 8.10 -16.88 -9.34
C TYR A 116 9.20 -16.71 -10.38
N HIS A 117 9.35 -17.71 -11.24
CA HIS A 117 10.20 -17.64 -12.42
C HIS A 117 9.52 -16.82 -13.52
N VAL A 118 10.16 -15.74 -13.99
CA VAL A 118 9.54 -14.81 -14.96
C VAL A 118 9.19 -15.45 -16.31
N GLU A 119 9.90 -16.51 -16.71
CA GLU A 119 9.66 -17.16 -18.01
C GLU A 119 8.67 -18.34 -17.93
N THR A 120 8.67 -19.10 -16.82
CA THR A 120 7.88 -20.34 -16.71
C THR A 120 6.64 -20.15 -15.84
N GLY A 121 6.60 -19.12 -15.00
CA GLY A 121 5.54 -18.90 -14.02
C GLY A 121 5.63 -19.83 -12.80
N GLU A 122 6.64 -20.69 -12.70
CA GLU A 122 6.81 -21.61 -11.56
C GLU A 122 6.97 -20.81 -10.25
N ILE A 123 6.14 -21.12 -9.25
CA ILE A 123 6.16 -20.50 -7.92
C ILE A 123 7.13 -21.28 -7.03
N PHE A 124 8.04 -20.57 -6.38
CA PHE A 124 9.01 -21.16 -5.45
C PHE A 124 8.67 -20.93 -3.98
N ALA A 125 8.01 -19.81 -3.68
CA ALA A 125 7.62 -19.43 -2.32
C ALA A 125 6.51 -18.39 -2.33
N THR A 126 5.70 -18.37 -1.27
CA THR A 126 4.64 -17.38 -1.07
C THR A 126 4.86 -16.58 0.22
N TYR A 127 4.41 -15.33 0.24
CA TYR A 127 4.68 -14.37 1.32
C TYR A 127 3.48 -13.51 1.65
N GLN A 128 3.22 -13.31 2.94
CA GLN A 128 2.13 -12.45 3.39
C GLN A 128 2.31 -10.98 2.96
N ARG A 129 3.56 -10.52 2.85
CA ARG A 129 3.92 -9.16 2.43
C ARG A 129 4.94 -9.23 1.30
N LYS A 130 4.89 -8.28 0.35
CA LYS A 130 5.88 -8.17 -0.73
C LYS A 130 7.27 -8.04 -0.11
N PRO A 131 8.19 -8.99 -0.35
CA PRO A 131 9.55 -8.84 0.13
C PRO A 131 10.22 -7.61 -0.52
N SER A 132 11.15 -6.99 0.19
CA SER A 132 11.88 -5.81 -0.26
C SER A 132 13.24 -6.13 -0.88
N SER A 133 13.68 -7.38 -0.82
CA SER A 133 14.93 -7.80 -1.46
C SER A 133 14.79 -7.73 -2.99
N ASP A 134 15.91 -7.55 -3.68
CA ASP A 134 15.95 -7.62 -5.14
C ASP A 134 16.02 -9.10 -5.57
N PRO A 135 14.95 -9.67 -6.15
CA PRO A 135 14.94 -11.07 -6.55
C PRO A 135 15.81 -11.34 -7.78
N SER A 136 16.18 -10.33 -8.57
CA SER A 136 17.03 -10.51 -9.76
C SER A 136 18.44 -10.96 -9.41
N GLN A 137 18.91 -10.66 -8.19
CA GLN A 137 20.23 -11.09 -7.69
C GLN A 137 20.17 -12.39 -6.91
N MET A 138 18.99 -13.01 -6.78
CA MET A 138 18.78 -14.23 -6.02
C MET A 138 18.81 -15.47 -6.95
N TRP A 139 18.94 -16.64 -6.33
CA TRP A 139 18.74 -17.92 -6.99
C TRP A 139 18.12 -18.91 -6.02
N TRP A 140 17.39 -19.89 -6.55
CA TRP A 140 16.86 -20.99 -5.74
C TRP A 140 17.95 -22.00 -5.42
N ARG A 141 18.01 -22.45 -4.16
CA ARG A 141 19.04 -23.39 -3.71
C ARG A 141 18.95 -24.69 -4.53
N GLY A 142 20.05 -25.08 -5.17
CA GLY A 142 20.12 -26.26 -6.02
C GLY A 142 19.69 -26.06 -7.48
N ARG A 143 19.17 -24.87 -7.86
CA ARG A 143 18.71 -24.55 -9.22
C ARG A 143 19.28 -23.22 -9.73
N LYS A 144 20.54 -22.92 -9.43
CA LYS A 144 21.15 -21.61 -9.72
C LYS A 144 21.17 -21.29 -11.22
N GLU A 145 21.59 -22.23 -12.05
CA GLU A 145 21.70 -22.04 -13.51
C GLU A 145 20.34 -21.69 -14.15
N GLU A 146 19.27 -22.26 -13.61
CA GLU A 146 17.91 -22.02 -14.09
C GLU A 146 17.33 -20.70 -13.57
N THR A 147 17.60 -20.34 -12.31
CA THR A 147 16.85 -19.30 -11.61
C THR A 147 17.57 -17.97 -11.46
N TYR A 148 18.90 -17.93 -11.54
CA TYR A 148 19.66 -16.70 -11.34
C TYR A 148 19.30 -15.64 -12.39
N GLY A 149 18.91 -14.44 -11.94
CA GLY A 149 18.45 -13.37 -12.84
C GLY A 149 17.02 -13.50 -13.35
N LYS A 150 16.32 -14.60 -13.04
CA LYS A 150 14.99 -14.92 -13.59
C LYS A 150 13.88 -15.00 -12.55
N LEU A 151 14.16 -14.59 -11.32
CA LEU A 151 13.17 -14.56 -10.25
C LEU A 151 12.56 -13.17 -10.10
N SER A 152 11.26 -13.11 -9.84
CA SER A 152 10.53 -11.88 -9.57
C SER A 152 9.50 -12.08 -8.47
N TYR A 153 9.16 -10.98 -7.78
CA TYR A 153 8.04 -10.92 -6.86
C TYR A 153 6.81 -10.35 -7.56
N GLY A 154 5.66 -10.96 -7.35
CA GLY A 154 4.37 -10.46 -7.84
C GLY A 154 3.22 -11.04 -7.06
N LEU A 155 2.00 -10.71 -7.48
CA LEU A 155 0.80 -11.30 -6.91
C LEU A 155 0.79 -12.80 -7.17
N ASN A 156 0.44 -13.60 -6.15
CA ASN A 156 0.28 -15.04 -6.31
C ASN A 156 -0.92 -15.32 -7.24
N PRO A 157 -0.74 -15.98 -8.40
CA PRO A 157 -1.84 -16.30 -9.31
C PRO A 157 -2.87 -17.28 -8.73
N GLU A 158 -2.54 -18.04 -7.68
CA GLU A 158 -3.52 -18.88 -6.97
C GLU A 158 -4.50 -18.02 -6.15
N VAL A 159 -4.03 -16.89 -5.62
CA VAL A 159 -4.85 -15.92 -4.89
C VAL A 159 -5.52 -14.91 -5.83
N TYR A 160 -4.81 -14.50 -6.88
CA TYR A 160 -5.25 -13.51 -7.87
C TYR A 160 -5.19 -14.11 -9.29
N PRO A 161 -6.09 -15.04 -9.62
CA PRO A 161 -6.09 -15.69 -10.92
C PRO A 161 -6.39 -14.68 -12.04
N LEU A 162 -5.54 -14.69 -13.07
CA LEU A 162 -5.71 -13.84 -14.25
C LEU A 162 -7.08 -14.09 -14.90
N GLY A 163 -7.78 -13.01 -15.23
CA GLY A 163 -9.12 -13.07 -15.84
C GLY A 163 -10.25 -13.49 -14.89
N ARG A 164 -9.97 -13.72 -13.61
CA ARG A 164 -10.96 -14.16 -12.60
C ARG A 164 -10.87 -13.36 -11.30
N VAL A 165 -10.56 -12.07 -11.38
CA VAL A 165 -10.62 -11.18 -10.22
C VAL A 165 -12.06 -11.11 -9.74
N VAL A 166 -12.29 -11.54 -8.50
CA VAL A 166 -13.63 -11.56 -7.86
C VAL A 166 -13.87 -10.39 -6.91
N LYS A 167 -12.80 -9.76 -6.41
CA LYS A 167 -12.87 -8.58 -5.56
C LYS A 167 -11.59 -7.76 -5.64
N PHE A 168 -11.69 -6.48 -5.31
CA PHE A 168 -10.54 -5.60 -5.15
C PHE A 168 -10.05 -5.56 -3.70
N ASP A 169 -8.73 -5.70 -3.56
CA ASP A 169 -8.04 -5.42 -2.32
C ASP A 169 -6.81 -4.54 -2.56
N ARG A 170 -6.16 -4.15 -1.47
CA ARG A 170 -5.03 -3.23 -1.51
C ARG A 170 -3.83 -3.74 -2.31
N ASN A 171 -3.58 -5.05 -2.33
CA ASN A 171 -2.45 -5.61 -3.07
C ASN A 171 -2.75 -5.58 -4.57
N LEU A 172 -3.92 -6.10 -4.96
CA LEU A 172 -4.34 -6.13 -6.36
C LEU A 172 -4.39 -4.73 -6.97
N VAL A 173 -5.08 -3.81 -6.29
CA VAL A 173 -5.27 -2.42 -6.73
C VAL A 173 -3.93 -1.72 -6.92
N ARG A 174 -2.97 -1.98 -6.04
CA ARG A 174 -1.64 -1.35 -6.11
C ARG A 174 -0.84 -1.83 -7.31
N GLU A 175 -0.76 -3.14 -7.55
CA GLU A 175 0.00 -3.67 -8.70
C GLU A 175 -0.69 -3.29 -10.01
N PHE A 176 -2.02 -3.43 -10.09
CA PHE A 176 -2.79 -2.99 -11.26
C PHE A 176 -2.61 -1.49 -11.56
N GLN A 177 -2.64 -0.63 -10.53
CA GLN A 177 -2.40 0.80 -10.70
C GLN A 177 -1.01 1.11 -11.30
N ILE A 178 0.03 0.37 -10.89
CA ILE A 178 1.38 0.55 -11.44
C ILE A 178 1.38 0.21 -12.93
N GLU A 179 0.87 -0.96 -13.30
CA GLU A 179 0.82 -1.41 -14.69
C GLU A 179 0.02 -0.44 -15.58
N VAL A 180 -1.16 -0.02 -15.12
CA VAL A 180 -1.98 0.95 -15.86
C VAL A 180 -1.25 2.30 -15.97
N GLN A 181 -0.62 2.78 -14.90
CA GLN A 181 0.11 4.05 -14.94
C GLN A 181 1.29 4.01 -15.91
N ASP A 182 2.01 2.90 -16.00
CA ASP A 182 3.11 2.74 -16.95
C ASP A 182 2.60 2.68 -18.40
N ALA A 183 1.49 1.98 -18.64
CA ALA A 183 0.83 1.97 -19.95
C ALA A 183 0.35 3.36 -20.37
N VAL A 184 -0.30 4.09 -19.45
CA VAL A 184 -0.77 5.47 -19.67
C VAL A 184 0.40 6.42 -19.93
N ARG A 185 1.48 6.30 -19.16
CA ARG A 185 2.70 7.11 -19.35
C ARG A 185 3.31 6.86 -20.73
N LYS A 186 3.43 5.61 -21.15
CA LYS A 186 3.95 5.25 -22.47
C LYS A 186 3.15 5.90 -23.60
N ILE A 187 1.82 5.93 -23.48
CA ILE A 187 0.95 6.62 -24.44
C ILE A 187 1.16 8.13 -24.37
N ALA A 188 1.14 8.72 -23.17
CA ALA A 188 1.29 10.17 -23.01
C ALA A 188 2.62 10.70 -23.57
N THR A 189 3.73 10.00 -23.34
CA THR A 189 5.06 10.36 -23.88
C THR A 189 5.06 10.38 -25.41
N LYS A 190 4.39 9.43 -26.06
CA LYS A 190 4.26 9.42 -27.53
C LYS A 190 3.64 10.71 -28.08
N TRP A 191 2.75 11.35 -27.32
CA TRP A 191 2.06 12.58 -27.69
C TRP A 191 2.68 13.85 -27.08
N GLY A 192 3.83 13.74 -26.39
CA GLY A 192 4.44 14.88 -25.69
C GLY A 192 3.57 15.40 -24.55
N ILE A 193 2.81 14.54 -23.89
CA ILE A 193 1.95 14.86 -22.74
C ILE A 193 2.65 14.38 -21.46
N GLN A 194 2.67 15.22 -20.44
CA GLN A 194 3.12 14.85 -19.10
C GLN A 194 1.97 14.23 -18.30
N THR A 195 2.27 13.17 -17.54
CA THR A 195 1.32 12.50 -16.63
C THR A 195 1.57 12.92 -15.19
N GLY A 196 0.54 13.39 -14.50
CA GLY A 196 0.59 13.59 -13.05
C GLY A 196 0.52 12.27 -12.26
N LYS A 197 0.54 12.37 -10.93
CA LYS A 197 0.31 11.21 -10.06
C LYS A 197 -1.13 10.71 -10.23
N SER A 198 -1.31 9.42 -10.46
CA SER A 198 -2.62 8.78 -10.41
C SER A 198 -3.17 8.80 -8.97
N LYS A 199 -4.48 9.05 -8.83
CA LYS A 199 -5.18 8.95 -7.55
C LYS A 199 -6.27 7.90 -7.68
N GLY A 200 -6.27 6.92 -6.80
CA GLY A 200 -7.23 5.83 -6.79
C GLY A 200 -8.07 5.79 -5.52
N ARG A 201 -9.33 5.36 -5.66
CA ARG A 201 -10.18 4.93 -4.54
C ARG A 201 -10.78 3.58 -4.90
N PHE A 202 -10.84 2.66 -3.95
CA PHE A 202 -11.45 1.36 -4.17
C PHE A 202 -12.29 0.92 -2.97
N ASP A 203 -13.25 0.04 -3.23
CA ASP A 203 -13.90 -0.87 -2.28
C ASP A 203 -13.77 -2.30 -2.83
N GLU A 204 -14.44 -3.30 -2.25
CA GLU A 204 -14.30 -4.69 -2.73
C GLU A 204 -14.85 -4.92 -4.14
N GLU A 205 -15.76 -4.07 -4.63
CA GLU A 205 -16.45 -4.24 -5.91
C GLU A 205 -15.96 -3.27 -6.99
N ASN A 206 -15.50 -2.09 -6.59
CA ASN A 206 -15.17 -0.99 -7.49
C ASN A 206 -13.74 -0.49 -7.29
N PHE A 207 -13.06 -0.18 -8.39
CA PHE A 207 -11.79 0.55 -8.38
C PHE A 207 -11.84 1.75 -9.33
N ASP A 208 -11.93 2.95 -8.76
CA ASP A 208 -11.89 4.22 -9.48
C ASP A 208 -10.47 4.78 -9.56
N LEU A 209 -9.99 5.02 -10.78
CA LEU A 209 -8.64 5.52 -11.06
C LEU A 209 -8.69 6.85 -11.81
N LYS A 210 -8.22 7.93 -11.18
CA LYS A 210 -8.13 9.27 -11.79
C LYS A 210 -6.73 9.55 -12.31
N PHE A 211 -6.66 9.86 -13.60
CA PHE A 211 -5.45 10.36 -14.26
C PHE A 211 -5.51 11.87 -14.45
N SER A 212 -4.35 12.51 -14.42
CA SER A 212 -4.17 13.91 -14.79
C SER A 212 -3.07 14.04 -15.84
N PHE A 213 -3.30 14.92 -16.80
CA PHE A 213 -2.44 15.12 -17.94
C PHE A 213 -2.18 16.61 -18.11
N THR A 214 -0.95 16.98 -18.42
CA THR A 214 -0.55 18.35 -18.75
C THR A 214 0.23 18.36 -20.06
N PRO A 215 0.18 19.45 -20.85
CA PRO A 215 1.07 19.61 -22.00
C PRO A 215 2.54 19.42 -21.59
N GLY A 216 3.35 18.75 -22.41
CA GLY A 216 4.74 18.42 -22.08
C GLY A 216 5.71 19.59 -22.20
N GLU A 217 5.38 20.59 -23.01
CA GLU A 217 5.96 21.92 -22.92
C GLU A 217 5.13 22.75 -21.95
N VAL A 218 5.66 22.89 -20.72
CA VAL A 218 5.18 23.93 -19.82
C VAL A 218 5.76 25.21 -20.36
N ASP A 219 4.91 26.07 -20.89
CA ASP A 219 5.24 27.46 -21.08
C ASP A 219 5.56 28.06 -19.69
N GLU A 220 6.86 28.09 -19.35
CA GLU A 220 7.46 28.51 -18.07
C GLU A 220 7.19 29.96 -17.70
N ARG A 221 6.60 30.73 -18.63
CA ARG A 221 6.23 32.12 -18.43
C ARG A 221 5.21 32.24 -17.31
N GLU A 222 5.38 33.25 -16.46
CA GLU A 222 4.40 33.57 -15.43
C GLU A 222 3.03 33.87 -16.07
N PRO A 223 1.89 33.51 -15.44
CA PRO A 223 0.56 33.85 -15.96
C PRO A 223 0.40 35.35 -16.31
N GLN A 224 1.15 36.21 -15.62
CA GLN A 224 1.18 37.65 -15.80
C GLN A 224 1.91 38.07 -17.09
N GLU A 225 3.02 37.41 -17.45
CA GLU A 225 3.70 37.62 -18.75
C GLU A 225 2.78 37.25 -19.92
N LYS A 226 2.04 36.13 -19.79
CA LYS A 226 1.06 35.69 -20.81
C LYS A 226 -0.12 36.65 -20.92
N GLU A 227 -0.56 37.25 -19.81
CA GLU A 227 -1.62 38.27 -19.83
C GLU A 227 -1.12 39.60 -20.43
N PHE A 228 0.12 40.00 -20.13
CA PHE A 228 0.76 41.18 -20.69
C PHE A 228 0.88 41.09 -22.22
N GLU A 229 1.40 39.97 -22.74
CA GLU A 229 1.60 39.74 -24.18
C GLU A 229 0.31 39.92 -25.00
N LYS A 230 -0.83 39.48 -24.47
CA LYS A 230 -2.15 39.65 -25.13
C LYS A 230 -2.50 41.10 -25.45
N TYR A 231 -2.01 42.03 -24.64
CA TYR A 231 -2.36 43.45 -24.75
C TYR A 231 -1.17 44.32 -25.18
N ALA A 232 0.07 43.81 -25.17
CA ALA A 232 1.28 44.57 -25.48
C ALA A 232 1.17 45.33 -26.82
N GLY A 233 0.65 44.67 -27.86
CA GLY A 233 0.46 45.30 -29.17
C GLY A 233 -0.50 46.50 -29.18
N LEU A 234 -1.46 46.59 -28.26
CA LEU A 234 -2.36 47.77 -28.14
C LEU A 234 -1.65 49.00 -27.55
N PHE A 235 -0.46 48.79 -26.98
CA PHE A 235 0.37 49.80 -26.33
C PHE A 235 1.66 50.08 -27.09
N ASP A 236 1.80 49.56 -28.32
CA ASP A 236 3.02 49.64 -29.12
C ASP A 236 4.23 48.97 -28.44
N LEU A 237 3.94 47.92 -27.64
CA LEU A 237 4.92 47.12 -26.92
C LEU A 237 4.97 45.70 -27.46
N SER A 238 6.05 45.01 -27.13
CA SER A 238 6.32 43.62 -27.45
C SER A 238 6.43 42.78 -26.17
N ARG A 239 6.52 41.47 -26.32
CA ARG A 239 6.77 40.55 -25.20
C ARG A 239 8.02 40.94 -24.38
N SER A 240 9.10 41.37 -25.03
CA SER A 240 10.36 41.71 -24.35
C SER A 240 10.27 42.93 -23.44
N ASP A 241 9.15 43.66 -23.47
CA ASP A 241 8.91 44.81 -22.61
C ASP A 241 8.36 44.43 -21.23
N TYR A 242 7.99 43.16 -21.02
CA TYR A 242 7.63 42.66 -19.69
C TYR A 242 8.83 42.77 -18.74
N ARG A 243 8.59 43.35 -17.55
CA ARG A 243 9.59 43.71 -16.54
C ARG A 243 10.67 44.72 -16.96
N ARG A 244 10.53 45.43 -18.09
CA ARG A 244 11.34 46.64 -18.33
C ARG A 244 11.00 47.73 -17.32
N SER A 245 11.98 48.55 -16.96
CA SER A 245 11.79 49.60 -15.98
C SER A 245 11.32 50.90 -16.62
N PHE A 246 10.57 51.70 -15.87
CA PHE A 246 10.23 53.07 -16.22
C PHE A 246 10.30 53.97 -14.98
N LEU A 247 10.46 55.27 -15.20
CA LEU A 247 10.52 56.28 -14.14
C LEU A 247 9.17 56.97 -13.96
N SER A 248 8.73 57.10 -12.71
CA SER A 248 7.58 57.93 -12.33
C SER A 248 7.85 58.61 -10.99
N ASP A 249 7.68 59.93 -10.94
CA ASP A 249 7.87 60.75 -9.74
C ASP A 249 9.22 60.53 -9.01
N GLY A 250 10.28 60.20 -9.78
CA GLY A 250 11.64 59.96 -9.26
C GLY A 250 11.92 58.51 -8.85
N ASP A 251 10.91 57.64 -8.83
CA ASP A 251 11.04 56.23 -8.48
C ASP A 251 11.03 55.32 -9.71
N ILE A 252 11.71 54.17 -9.58
CA ILE A 252 11.78 53.12 -10.61
C ILE A 252 10.69 52.08 -10.38
N TYR A 253 9.96 51.75 -11.45
CA TYR A 253 8.94 50.70 -11.47
C TYR A 253 9.19 49.72 -12.61
N PHE A 254 8.84 48.46 -12.41
CA PHE A 254 8.90 47.42 -13.44
C PHE A 254 7.52 47.21 -14.06
N LEU A 255 7.45 47.19 -15.39
CA LEU A 255 6.19 46.98 -16.13
C LEU A 255 5.70 45.54 -15.99
N VAL A 256 4.55 45.32 -15.36
CA VAL A 256 4.04 43.96 -15.06
C VAL A 256 2.66 43.65 -15.63
N ALA A 257 1.84 44.64 -16.00
CA ALA A 257 0.56 44.37 -16.68
C ALA A 257 0.03 45.57 -17.46
N LEU A 258 -0.85 45.28 -18.43
CA LEU A 258 -1.60 46.25 -19.21
C LEU A 258 -3.10 45.99 -19.07
N LYS A 259 -3.88 47.05 -18.86
CA LYS A 259 -5.33 46.99 -18.63
C LYS A 259 -6.04 47.94 -19.61
N PRO A 260 -6.26 47.53 -20.89
CA PRO A 260 -6.79 48.40 -21.94
C PRO A 260 -8.19 48.97 -21.64
N ARG A 261 -8.97 48.31 -20.78
CA ARG A 261 -10.29 48.81 -20.34
C ARG A 261 -10.19 49.98 -19.35
N ASN A 262 -9.05 50.19 -18.69
CA ASN A 262 -8.86 51.29 -17.76
C ASN A 262 -8.33 52.53 -18.49
N ARG A 263 -9.23 53.45 -18.87
CA ARG A 263 -8.88 54.63 -19.66
C ARG A 263 -7.93 55.61 -18.96
N LYS A 264 -7.99 55.71 -17.63
CA LYS A 264 -7.19 56.69 -16.86
C LYS A 264 -5.80 56.15 -16.50
N TYR A 265 -5.73 54.88 -16.09
CA TYR A 265 -4.48 54.25 -15.65
C TYR A 265 -4.31 52.83 -16.21
N PRO A 266 -4.00 52.71 -17.51
CA PRO A 266 -3.94 51.41 -18.19
C PRO A 266 -2.66 50.62 -17.91
N VAL A 267 -1.62 51.22 -17.33
CA VAL A 267 -0.31 50.59 -17.10
C VAL A 267 -0.18 50.19 -15.64
N ILE A 268 0.32 48.98 -15.35
CA ILE A 268 0.58 48.51 -13.98
C ILE A 268 2.09 48.33 -13.80
N GLY A 269 2.67 49.06 -12.87
CA GLY A 269 4.07 48.96 -12.48
C GLY A 269 4.23 48.38 -11.08
N GLU A 270 5.30 47.64 -10.86
CA GLU A 270 5.68 47.05 -9.58
C GLU A 270 6.98 47.71 -9.08
N ASN A 271 7.01 48.18 -7.83
CA ASN A 271 8.23 48.74 -7.25
C ASN A 271 9.18 47.63 -6.76
N GLN A 272 10.36 48.01 -6.25
CA GLN A 272 11.35 47.05 -5.74
C GLN A 272 10.85 46.19 -4.57
N ASN A 273 9.82 46.64 -3.85
CA ASN A 273 9.21 45.92 -2.72
C ASN A 273 8.05 44.99 -3.16
N GLY A 274 7.77 44.88 -4.46
CA GLY A 274 6.67 44.06 -4.98
C GLY A 274 5.29 44.73 -4.92
N THR A 275 5.21 46.00 -4.50
CA THR A 275 3.94 46.74 -4.44
C THR A 275 3.57 47.26 -5.82
N ARG A 276 2.30 47.07 -6.21
CA ARG A 276 1.79 47.41 -7.55
C ARG A 276 1.02 48.73 -7.56
N TYR A 277 1.30 49.55 -8.57
CA TYR A 277 0.73 50.87 -8.76
C TYR A 277 0.17 51.00 -10.19
N LYS A 278 -0.79 51.91 -10.36
CA LYS A 278 -1.48 52.15 -11.64
C LYS A 278 -1.00 53.47 -12.23
N PHE A 279 -0.60 53.45 -13.49
CA PHE A 279 0.02 54.58 -14.18
C PHE A 279 -0.72 54.96 -15.47
N PRO A 280 -0.68 56.25 -15.86
CA PRO A 280 -1.15 56.68 -17.17
C PRO A 280 -0.22 56.18 -18.29
N ARG A 281 -0.68 56.20 -19.55
CA ARG A 281 0.09 55.65 -20.69
C ARG A 281 1.40 56.39 -20.95
N ASN A 282 1.53 57.65 -20.54
CA ASN A 282 2.71 58.48 -20.76
C ASN A 282 3.99 57.95 -20.10
N VAL A 283 3.90 57.15 -19.03
CA VAL A 283 5.09 56.55 -18.40
C VAL A 283 5.82 55.57 -19.32
N LEU A 284 5.15 55.04 -20.35
CA LEU A 284 5.80 54.17 -21.33
C LEU A 284 6.83 54.90 -22.20
N ALA A 285 6.80 56.24 -22.26
CA ALA A 285 7.81 57.02 -22.97
C ALA A 285 9.19 56.99 -22.28
N THR A 286 9.25 56.61 -21.00
CA THR A 286 10.50 56.49 -20.22
C THR A 286 10.94 55.04 -20.01
N LEU A 287 10.40 54.11 -20.80
CA LEU A 287 10.71 52.69 -20.70
C LEU A 287 12.18 52.43 -21.09
N SER A 288 12.97 51.98 -20.13
CA SER A 288 14.38 51.61 -20.24
C SER A 288 14.53 50.09 -20.20
#